data_AF-A0A350AQZ9-F1
#
_entry.id   AF-A0A350AQZ9-F1
#
_cell.length_a   1.000
_cell.length_b   1.000
_cell.length_c   1.000
_cell.angle_alpha   90.00
_cell.angle_beta   90.00
_cell.angle_gamma   90.00
#
_symmetry.space_group_name_H-M   'P 1'
#
loop_
_entity.id
_entity.type
_entity.pdbx_description
1 polymer ?
#
loop_
_entity_poly.entity_id
_entity_poly.type
_entity_poly.pdbx_seq_one_letter_code
_entity_poly.pdbx_strand_id
1 'polypeptide(L)'
;MPYTLGIDASTQSCSALIIDTDSGTIVSEVSVNFGKDLPQYQAPSGFITNGENGEVHADPLMWLDALEQLLDLLSKTCDLSKITAISGAGQQHGSVYLNDRWFDVVDTLDSTATLAEQLAPCLSRKTSPIWMDSSTNVECAEITASVGGDQRVCEKSGSIAVERFTGPQIRRFYKTDPDAFSNTARIHLVSSFLCSLLSGIDAPIDTGDGAGMNLLNIQNWHWDDQLLEATAPNLLNSLPEVATGNTTV
;
A
#
# COMPACT_ATOMS: atom_id res chain seq x y z
N MET A 1 20.61 6.58 -23.73
CA MET A 1 19.43 5.74 -23.97
C MET A 1 18.68 5.72 -22.66
N PRO A 2 17.45 6.27 -22.61
CA PRO A 2 16.67 6.36 -21.39
C PRO A 2 16.07 4.99 -21.06
N TYR A 3 16.08 4.64 -19.79
CA TYR A 3 15.40 3.46 -19.26
C TYR A 3 14.22 3.89 -18.39
N THR A 4 13.24 3.01 -18.26
CA THR A 4 12.18 3.09 -17.24
C THR A 4 12.19 1.85 -16.37
N LEU A 5 11.89 2.03 -15.08
CA LEU A 5 11.79 0.96 -14.10
C LEU A 5 10.32 0.73 -13.72
N GLY A 6 9.85 -0.50 -13.90
CA GLY A 6 8.58 -0.98 -13.38
C GLY A 6 8.80 -1.88 -12.16
N ILE A 7 8.07 -1.66 -11.07
CA ILE A 7 8.11 -2.48 -9.85
C ILE A 7 6.73 -3.10 -9.61
N ASP A 8 6.66 -4.36 -9.16
CA ASP A 8 5.44 -5.04 -8.74
C ASP A 8 5.64 -5.66 -7.35
N ALA A 9 5.04 -5.04 -6.33
CA ALA A 9 4.98 -5.57 -4.98
C ALA A 9 3.72 -6.44 -4.80
N SER A 10 3.83 -7.68 -5.26
CA SER A 10 2.76 -8.67 -5.23
C SER A 10 2.64 -9.35 -3.86
N THR A 11 1.80 -10.37 -3.76
CA THR A 11 1.60 -11.13 -2.53
C THR A 11 2.81 -11.97 -2.13
N GLN A 12 3.51 -12.58 -3.08
CA GLN A 12 4.57 -13.58 -2.80
C GLN A 12 5.98 -13.07 -3.10
N SER A 13 6.11 -11.94 -3.78
CA SER A 13 7.37 -11.40 -4.25
C SER A 13 7.27 -9.91 -4.53
N CYS A 14 8.42 -9.24 -4.49
CA CYS A 14 8.63 -7.98 -5.16
C CYS A 14 9.43 -8.24 -6.44
N SER A 15 8.97 -7.74 -7.57
CA SER A 15 9.62 -7.95 -8.88
C SER A 15 9.86 -6.63 -9.58
N ALA A 16 10.89 -6.58 -10.43
CA ALA A 16 11.19 -5.40 -11.21
C ALA A 16 11.62 -5.74 -12.63
N LEU A 17 11.29 -4.83 -13.54
CA LEU A 17 11.69 -4.87 -14.94
C LEU A 17 12.20 -3.49 -15.38
N ILE A 18 13.26 -3.48 -16.17
CA ILE A 18 13.81 -2.27 -16.79
C ILE A 18 13.61 -2.37 -18.29
N ILE A 19 12.97 -1.36 -18.86
CA ILE A 19 12.69 -1.27 -20.31
C ILE A 19 13.55 -0.17 -20.91
N ASP A 20 14.20 -0.48 -22.04
CA ASP A 20 14.77 0.54 -22.92
C ASP A 20 13.64 1.20 -23.71
N THR A 21 13.46 2.51 -23.53
CA THR A 21 12.33 3.24 -24.12
C THR A 21 12.45 3.43 -25.62
N ASP A 22 13.65 3.37 -26.19
CA ASP A 22 13.88 3.55 -27.62
C ASP A 22 13.54 2.26 -28.38
N SER A 23 13.91 1.09 -27.83
CA SER A 23 13.68 -0.22 -28.46
C SER A 23 12.41 -0.94 -27.98
N GLY A 24 11.87 -0.57 -26.81
CA GLY A 24 10.77 -1.27 -26.14
C GLY A 24 11.16 -2.65 -25.59
N THR A 25 12.45 -2.93 -25.42
CA THR A 25 12.94 -4.24 -24.96
C THR A 25 13.26 -4.24 -23.47
N ILE A 26 13.03 -5.38 -22.81
CA ILE A 26 13.46 -5.61 -21.42
C ILE A 26 14.99 -5.74 -21.39
N VAL A 27 15.62 -4.88 -20.59
CA VAL A 27 17.08 -4.84 -20.36
C VAL A 27 17.46 -5.67 -19.14
N SER A 28 16.63 -5.67 -18.10
CA SER A 28 16.82 -6.46 -16.90
C SER A 28 15.48 -6.81 -16.29
N GLU A 29 15.42 -8.00 -15.69
CA GLU A 29 14.30 -8.48 -14.90
C GLU A 29 14.86 -9.22 -13.69
N VAL A 30 14.39 -8.89 -12.49
CA VAL A 30 14.76 -9.54 -11.24
C VAL A 30 13.54 -9.67 -10.34
N SER A 31 13.59 -10.62 -9.41
CA SER A 31 12.52 -10.84 -8.44
C SER A 31 13.09 -11.31 -7.11
N VAL A 32 12.48 -10.85 -6.02
CA VAL A 32 12.75 -11.25 -4.65
C VAL A 32 11.50 -11.96 -4.13
N ASN A 33 11.59 -13.27 -3.93
CA ASN A 33 10.50 -14.06 -3.38
C ASN A 33 10.54 -13.97 -1.85
N PHE A 34 9.44 -13.54 -1.23
CA PHE A 34 9.40 -13.28 0.20
C PHE A 34 9.71 -14.52 1.05
N GLY A 35 9.07 -15.65 0.75
CA GLY A 35 9.22 -16.87 1.54
C GLY A 35 10.60 -17.50 1.44
N LYS A 36 11.24 -17.39 0.27
CA LYS A 36 12.55 -17.98 -0.01
C LYS A 36 13.70 -17.05 0.37
N ASP A 37 13.61 -15.80 -0.05
CA ASP A 37 14.74 -14.86 -0.01
C ASP A 37 14.72 -14.00 1.28
N LEU A 38 13.58 -13.93 1.99
CA LEU A 38 13.42 -13.21 3.27
C LEU A 38 12.85 -14.12 4.39
N PRO A 39 13.49 -15.26 4.71
CA PRO A 39 12.97 -16.24 5.67
C PRO A 39 12.81 -15.69 7.10
N GLN A 40 13.48 -14.58 7.44
CA GLN A 40 13.37 -13.93 8.75
C GLN A 40 11.94 -13.49 9.09
N TYR A 41 11.10 -13.20 8.09
CA TYR A 41 9.69 -12.82 8.29
C TYR A 41 8.76 -14.02 8.55
N GLN A 42 9.26 -15.26 8.41
CA GLN A 42 8.48 -16.48 8.63
C GLN A 42 7.17 -16.52 7.82
N ALA A 43 7.19 -15.93 6.62
CA ALA A 43 6.06 -15.77 5.71
C ALA A 43 6.30 -16.57 4.42
N PRO A 44 6.21 -17.92 4.43
CA PRO A 44 6.58 -18.76 3.29
C PRO A 44 5.72 -18.52 2.04
N SER A 45 4.55 -17.92 2.20
CA SER A 45 3.65 -17.52 1.11
C SER A 45 3.49 -15.99 1.00
N GLY A 46 4.37 -15.22 1.65
CA GLY A 46 4.35 -13.76 1.62
C GLY A 46 3.32 -13.10 2.54
N PHE A 47 2.77 -13.85 3.48
CA PHE A 47 1.89 -13.35 4.54
C PHE A 47 2.08 -14.17 5.82
N ILE A 48 1.65 -13.59 6.93
CA ILE A 48 1.74 -14.15 8.28
C ILE A 48 0.84 -15.38 8.36
N THR A 49 1.39 -16.48 8.88
CA THR A 49 0.66 -17.74 9.01
C THR A 49 -0.27 -17.74 10.24
N ASN A 50 -1.31 -18.57 10.20
CA ASN A 50 -2.24 -18.80 11.31
C ASN A 50 -3.11 -17.59 11.70
N GLY A 51 -3.49 -16.74 10.74
CA GLY A 51 -4.55 -15.74 10.97
C GLY A 51 -5.88 -16.40 11.32
N GLU A 52 -6.63 -15.79 12.24
CA GLU A 52 -7.90 -16.31 12.73
C GLU A 52 -9.08 -15.66 12.01
N ASN A 53 -10.20 -16.38 11.87
CA ASN A 53 -11.47 -15.83 11.36
C ASN A 53 -11.34 -15.15 9.98
N GLY A 54 -10.52 -15.70 9.09
CA GLY A 54 -10.29 -15.16 7.75
C GLY A 54 -9.32 -13.98 7.70
N GLU A 55 -8.63 -13.68 8.79
CA GLU A 55 -7.58 -12.65 8.83
C GLU A 55 -6.36 -13.09 8.01
N VAL A 56 -5.89 -12.21 7.12
CA VAL A 56 -4.69 -12.43 6.33
C VAL A 56 -3.91 -11.13 6.24
N HIS A 57 -2.77 -11.09 6.94
CA HIS A 57 -1.90 -9.91 7.02
C HIS A 57 -0.49 -10.23 6.55
N ALA A 58 0.24 -9.21 6.09
CA ALA A 58 1.67 -9.24 5.84
C ALA A 58 2.42 -8.31 6.82
N ASP A 59 3.73 -8.51 6.94
CA ASP A 59 4.61 -7.55 7.60
C ASP A 59 5.03 -6.48 6.57
N PRO A 60 4.70 -5.19 6.76
CA PRO A 60 5.06 -4.15 5.81
C PRO A 60 6.57 -3.95 5.66
N LEU A 61 7.38 -4.31 6.67
CA LEU A 61 8.85 -4.21 6.58
C LEU A 61 9.43 -5.23 5.60
N MET A 62 8.73 -6.35 5.38
CA MET A 62 9.10 -7.34 4.37
C MET A 62 9.09 -6.76 2.96
N TRP A 63 8.15 -5.84 2.67
CA TRP A 63 8.11 -5.14 1.39
C TRP A 63 9.29 -4.19 1.21
N LEU A 64 9.78 -3.60 2.31
CA LEU A 64 10.94 -2.71 2.31
C LEU A 64 12.24 -3.46 2.06
N ASP A 65 12.49 -4.53 2.83
CA ASP A 65 13.66 -5.39 2.63
C ASP A 65 13.68 -5.97 1.22
N ALA A 66 12.50 -6.36 0.70
CA ALA A 66 12.39 -6.86 -0.67
C ALA A 66 12.71 -5.78 -1.70
N LEU A 67 12.23 -4.54 -1.51
CA LEU A 67 12.54 -3.42 -2.40
C LEU A 67 14.05 -3.12 -2.41
N GLU A 68 14.70 -3.06 -1.24
CA GLU A 68 16.16 -2.83 -1.17
C GLU A 68 16.94 -3.94 -1.87
N GLN A 69 16.60 -5.20 -1.61
CA GLN A 69 17.24 -6.34 -2.26
C GLN A 69 17.00 -6.33 -3.77
N LEU A 70 15.81 -5.93 -4.22
CA LEU A 70 15.47 -5.80 -5.64
C LEU A 70 16.33 -4.74 -6.35
N LEU A 71 16.50 -3.57 -5.73
CA LEU A 71 17.33 -2.48 -6.26
C LEU A 71 18.82 -2.86 -6.27
N ASP A 72 19.32 -3.54 -5.24
CA ASP A 72 20.68 -4.09 -5.21
C ASP A 72 20.90 -5.10 -6.34
N LEU A 73 19.95 -6.01 -6.59
CA LEU A 73 20.02 -6.96 -7.71
C LEU A 73 20.04 -6.25 -9.07
N LEU A 74 19.18 -5.25 -9.29
CA LEU A 74 19.16 -4.46 -10.53
C LEU A 74 20.47 -3.71 -10.78
N SER A 75 21.10 -3.19 -9.72
CA SER A 75 22.38 -2.47 -9.83
C SER A 75 23.52 -3.34 -10.39
N LYS A 76 23.38 -4.67 -10.28
CA LYS A 76 24.37 -5.65 -10.76
C LYS A 76 24.12 -6.08 -12.21
N THR A 77 22.94 -5.81 -12.75
CA THR A 77 22.51 -6.27 -14.08
C THR A 77 22.45 -5.16 -15.11
N CYS A 78 22.34 -3.89 -14.71
CA CYS A 78 22.29 -2.75 -15.61
C CYS A 78 22.76 -1.44 -14.99
N ASP A 79 23.01 -0.44 -15.83
CA ASP A 79 23.36 0.91 -15.42
C ASP A 79 22.12 1.71 -15.01
N LEU A 80 21.87 1.80 -13.69
CA LEU A 80 20.72 2.49 -13.12
C LEU A 80 20.72 4.00 -13.37
N SER A 81 21.87 4.62 -13.71
CA SER A 81 21.94 6.06 -14.01
C SER A 81 21.17 6.45 -15.27
N LYS A 82 20.76 5.46 -16.08
CA LYS A 82 19.93 5.64 -17.27
C LYS A 82 18.43 5.66 -16.97
N ILE A 83 18.00 5.29 -15.75
CA ILE A 83 16.59 5.31 -15.37
C ILE A 83 16.12 6.76 -15.29
N THR A 84 15.11 7.08 -16.09
CA THR A 84 14.54 8.44 -16.17
C THR A 84 13.14 8.55 -15.56
N ALA A 85 12.47 7.42 -15.35
CA ALA A 85 11.19 7.35 -14.65
C ALA A 85 11.03 5.99 -13.96
N ILE A 86 10.31 6.00 -12.84
CA ILE A 86 9.94 4.81 -12.07
C ILE A 86 8.42 4.82 -11.95
N SER A 87 7.80 3.66 -12.11
CA SER A 87 6.40 3.42 -11.77
C SER A 87 6.25 2.00 -11.24
N GLY A 88 5.09 1.67 -10.70
CA GLY A 88 4.86 0.33 -10.21
C GLY A 88 3.43 0.04 -9.78
N ALA A 89 3.25 -1.20 -9.36
CA ALA A 89 2.04 -1.73 -8.78
C ALA A 89 2.34 -2.25 -7.37
N GLY A 90 1.35 -2.13 -6.49
CA GLY A 90 1.31 -2.85 -5.22
C GLY A 90 0.08 -3.75 -5.20
N GLN A 91 0.13 -4.84 -4.45
CA GLN A 91 -1.05 -5.68 -4.25
C GLN A 91 -2.20 -4.82 -3.71
N GLN A 92 -3.35 -4.89 -4.39
CA GLN A 92 -4.46 -3.99 -4.13
C GLN A 92 -5.04 -4.17 -2.73
N HIS A 93 -5.74 -3.12 -2.28
CA HIS A 93 -6.48 -3.05 -1.01
C HIS A 93 -5.64 -3.08 0.27
N GLY A 94 -4.43 -3.64 0.22
CA GLY A 94 -3.55 -3.71 1.39
C GLY A 94 -3.18 -2.32 1.90
N SER A 95 -3.09 -2.16 3.22
CA SER A 95 -2.88 -0.87 3.87
C SER A 95 -1.76 -0.87 4.89
N VAL A 96 -1.02 0.23 4.94
CA VAL A 96 0.05 0.50 5.92
C VAL A 96 -0.37 1.68 6.79
N TYR A 97 -0.18 1.54 8.10
CA TYR A 97 -0.63 2.50 9.10
C TYR A 97 0.59 3.09 9.80
N LEU A 98 0.75 4.40 9.68
CA LEU A 98 1.94 5.14 10.06
C LEU A 98 1.60 6.20 11.11
N ASN A 99 2.46 6.35 12.10
CA ASN A 99 2.39 7.42 13.11
C ASN A 99 3.00 8.73 12.59
N ASP A 100 3.03 9.75 13.45
CA ASP A 100 3.48 11.10 13.12
C ASP A 100 4.95 11.19 12.67
N ARG A 101 5.81 10.28 13.13
CA ARG A 101 7.23 10.22 12.73
C ARG A 101 7.43 10.03 11.23
N TRP A 102 6.43 9.48 10.53
CA TRP A 102 6.46 9.33 9.08
C TRP A 102 6.82 10.63 8.37
N PHE A 103 6.24 11.74 8.80
CA PHE A 103 6.44 13.04 8.17
C PHE A 103 7.83 13.63 8.41
N ASP A 104 8.54 13.15 9.43
CA ASP A 104 9.93 13.54 9.70
C ASP A 104 10.95 12.61 9.01
N VAL A 105 10.51 11.45 8.51
CA VAL A 105 11.40 10.38 8.01
C VAL A 105 11.35 10.24 6.49
N VAL A 106 10.19 10.42 5.85
CA VAL A 106 9.99 10.10 4.43
C VAL A 106 10.92 10.87 3.49
N ASP A 107 11.26 12.11 3.82
CA ASP A 107 12.13 12.99 3.03
C ASP A 107 13.59 13.06 3.54
N THR A 108 13.92 12.32 4.61
CA THR A 108 15.26 12.31 5.23
C THR A 108 15.87 10.92 5.34
N LEU A 109 15.48 9.98 4.48
CA LEU A 109 16.02 8.61 4.49
C LEU A 109 17.55 8.61 4.31
N ASP A 110 18.24 7.85 5.16
CA ASP A 110 19.69 7.68 5.15
C ASP A 110 20.07 6.38 4.44
N SER A 111 20.91 6.50 3.41
CA SER A 111 21.48 5.36 2.67
C SER A 111 22.43 4.45 3.48
N THR A 112 22.81 4.84 4.71
CA THR A 112 23.70 4.04 5.58
C THR A 112 22.96 3.07 6.51
N ALA A 113 21.64 3.15 6.59
CA ALA A 113 20.77 2.25 7.34
C ALA A 113 19.72 1.63 6.42
N THR A 114 19.14 0.48 6.80
CA THR A 114 18.10 -0.13 5.96
C THR A 114 16.80 0.66 6.02
N LEU A 115 15.94 0.51 5.01
CA LEU A 115 14.60 1.08 5.04
C LEU A 115 13.80 0.48 6.20
N ALA A 116 13.88 -0.83 6.44
CA ALA A 116 13.17 -1.47 7.54
C ALA A 116 13.57 -0.90 8.91
N GLU A 117 14.86 -0.65 9.16
CA GLU A 117 15.34 -0.04 10.41
C GLU A 117 14.80 1.36 10.62
N GLN A 118 14.73 2.17 9.56
CA GLN A 118 14.27 3.56 9.60
C GLN A 118 12.75 3.68 9.71
N LEU A 119 12.00 2.78 9.08
CA LEU A 119 10.54 2.84 9.01
C LEU A 119 9.81 2.01 10.07
N ALA A 120 10.46 1.03 10.71
CA ALA A 120 9.85 0.27 11.81
C ALA A 120 9.30 1.16 12.95
N PRO A 121 9.99 2.24 13.39
CA PRO A 121 9.45 3.16 14.39
C PRO A 121 8.26 4.00 13.91
N CYS A 122 8.04 4.08 12.59
CA CYS A 122 6.93 4.84 12.00
C CYS A 122 5.63 4.03 11.96
N LEU A 123 5.64 2.71 12.17
CA LEU A 123 4.43 1.89 12.13
C LEU A 123 3.56 2.13 13.38
N SER A 124 2.32 2.60 13.20
CA SER A 124 1.31 2.60 14.26
C SER A 124 0.62 1.24 14.39
N ARG A 125 0.57 0.46 13.30
CA ARG A 125 0.11 -0.93 13.28
C ARG A 125 1.22 -1.84 12.78
N LYS A 126 1.53 -2.88 13.56
CA LYS A 126 2.65 -3.80 13.26
C LYS A 126 2.46 -4.58 11.95
N THR A 127 1.23 -4.91 11.58
CA THR A 127 0.92 -5.77 10.44
C THR A 127 -0.11 -5.10 9.53
N SER A 128 -0.04 -5.43 8.25
CA SER A 128 -0.88 -4.84 7.19
C SER A 128 -1.88 -5.87 6.69
N PRO A 129 -3.20 -5.62 6.72
CA PRO A 129 -4.16 -6.48 6.04
C PRO A 129 -3.87 -6.46 4.53
N ILE A 130 -4.08 -7.60 3.86
CA ILE A 130 -3.87 -7.72 2.41
C ILE A 130 -5.14 -8.22 1.70
N TRP A 131 -5.12 -8.24 0.37
CA TRP A 131 -6.31 -8.52 -0.45
C TRP A 131 -7.02 -9.86 -0.17
N MET A 132 -6.34 -10.81 0.47
CA MET A 132 -6.89 -12.12 0.83
C MET A 132 -7.71 -12.10 2.12
N ASP A 133 -7.65 -11.00 2.89
CA ASP A 133 -8.38 -10.87 4.16
C ASP A 133 -9.90 -10.84 3.92
N SER A 134 -10.62 -11.72 4.63
CA SER A 134 -12.08 -11.81 4.58
C SER A 134 -12.74 -11.62 5.95
N SER A 135 -12.04 -10.97 6.87
CA SER A 135 -12.38 -10.97 8.30
C SER A 135 -13.35 -9.86 8.71
N THR A 136 -13.69 -8.94 7.80
CA THR A 136 -14.39 -7.67 8.08
C THR A 136 -15.87 -7.68 7.69
N ASN A 137 -16.51 -8.85 7.70
CA ASN A 137 -17.92 -9.01 7.37
C ASN A 137 -18.86 -8.10 8.18
N VAL A 138 -18.56 -7.93 9.47
CA VAL A 138 -19.33 -7.05 10.37
C VAL A 138 -19.15 -5.59 9.97
N GLU A 139 -17.91 -5.18 9.68
CA GLU A 139 -17.59 -3.81 9.28
C GLU A 139 -18.19 -3.45 7.91
N CYS A 140 -18.22 -4.39 6.96
CA CYS A 140 -18.93 -4.21 5.69
C CYS A 140 -20.41 -3.92 5.92
N ALA A 141 -21.08 -4.71 6.75
CA ALA A 141 -22.50 -4.52 7.06
C ALA A 141 -22.78 -3.18 7.75
N GLU A 142 -21.89 -2.76 8.67
CA GLU A 142 -21.98 -1.47 9.36
C GLU A 142 -21.80 -0.29 8.38
N ILE A 143 -20.82 -0.34 7.48
CA ILE A 143 -20.60 0.68 6.45
C ILE A 143 -21.81 0.75 5.52
N THR A 144 -22.24 -0.39 4.99
CA THR A 144 -23.42 -0.49 4.12
C THR A 144 -24.65 0.13 4.79
N ALA A 145 -24.93 -0.22 6.04
CA ALA A 145 -26.07 0.33 6.78
C ALA A 145 -25.97 1.85 6.98
N SER A 146 -24.79 2.35 7.32
CA SER A 146 -24.53 3.78 7.55
C SER A 146 -24.67 4.62 6.28
N VAL A 147 -24.29 4.07 5.13
CA VAL A 147 -24.32 4.78 3.83
C VAL A 147 -25.71 4.72 3.20
N GLY A 148 -26.57 3.80 3.63
CA GLY A 148 -27.96 3.66 3.15
C GLY A 148 -28.18 2.47 2.20
N GLY A 149 -27.33 1.45 2.26
CA GLY A 149 -27.45 0.20 1.51
C GLY A 149 -26.41 0.03 0.40
N ASP A 150 -26.28 -1.22 -0.08
CA ASP A 150 -25.23 -1.62 -1.02
C ASP A 150 -25.26 -0.83 -2.33
N GLN A 151 -26.46 -0.53 -2.82
CA GLN A 151 -26.64 0.29 -4.02
C GLN A 151 -25.98 1.67 -3.85
N ARG A 152 -26.14 2.29 -2.67
CA ARG A 152 -25.61 3.62 -2.40
C ARG A 152 -24.08 3.62 -2.26
N VAL A 153 -23.52 2.58 -1.64
CA VAL A 153 -22.07 2.37 -1.58
C VAL A 153 -21.52 2.20 -3.00
N CYS A 154 -22.16 1.34 -3.80
CA CYS A 154 -21.75 1.06 -5.18
C CYS A 154 -21.85 2.29 -6.10
N GLU A 155 -22.92 3.08 -6.00
CA GLU A 155 -23.08 4.34 -6.75
C GLU A 155 -21.95 5.34 -6.49
N LYS A 156 -21.40 5.34 -5.26
CA LYS A 156 -20.32 6.24 -4.84
C LYS A 156 -18.94 5.68 -5.19
N SER A 157 -18.64 4.45 -4.78
CA SER A 157 -17.28 3.89 -4.85
C SER A 157 -17.07 2.88 -5.99
N GLY A 158 -18.10 2.57 -6.78
CA GLY A 158 -18.04 1.58 -7.86
C GLY A 158 -18.11 0.13 -7.39
N SER A 159 -18.32 -0.14 -6.10
CA SER A 159 -18.43 -1.49 -5.53
C SER A 159 -19.28 -1.47 -4.26
N ILE A 160 -19.92 -2.59 -3.93
CA ILE A 160 -20.49 -2.78 -2.58
C ILE A 160 -19.36 -2.82 -1.54
N ALA A 161 -19.69 -2.81 -0.24
CA ALA A 161 -18.68 -3.05 0.79
C ALA A 161 -18.16 -4.49 0.68
N VAL A 162 -16.84 -4.66 0.55
CA VAL A 162 -16.18 -5.96 0.38
C VAL A 162 -15.07 -6.10 1.41
N GLU A 163 -14.92 -7.29 1.99
CA GLU A 163 -14.12 -7.48 3.21
C GLU A 163 -12.65 -7.06 3.05
N ARG A 164 -12.07 -7.38 1.90
CA ARG A 164 -10.67 -7.02 1.61
C ARG A 164 -10.46 -5.53 1.38
N PHE A 165 -11.51 -4.76 1.07
CA PHE A 165 -11.37 -3.35 0.72
C PHE A 165 -10.88 -2.56 1.94
N THR A 166 -10.11 -1.51 1.67
CA THR A 166 -9.36 -0.82 2.71
C THR A 166 -10.23 -0.15 3.75
N GLY A 167 -11.40 0.39 3.37
CA GLY A 167 -12.37 0.98 4.30
C GLY A 167 -12.81 0.01 5.40
N PRO A 168 -13.42 -1.15 5.07
CA PRO A 168 -13.73 -2.19 6.07
C PRO A 168 -12.54 -2.61 6.95
N GLN A 169 -11.33 -2.70 6.38
CA GLN A 169 -10.11 -3.02 7.14
C GLN A 169 -9.71 -1.91 8.14
N ILE A 170 -9.82 -0.64 7.74
CA ILE A 170 -9.60 0.52 8.60
C ILE A 170 -10.63 0.53 9.74
N ARG A 171 -11.91 0.30 9.41
CA ARG A 171 -12.98 0.27 10.41
C ARG A 171 -12.75 -0.82 11.46
N ARG A 172 -12.28 -2.00 11.04
CA ARG A 172 -11.94 -3.09 11.97
C ARG A 172 -10.79 -2.67 12.87
N PHE A 173 -9.73 -2.09 12.31
CA PHE A 173 -8.60 -1.60 13.10
C PHE A 173 -9.01 -0.58 14.16
N TYR A 174 -9.83 0.41 13.77
CA TYR A 174 -10.42 1.39 14.68
C TYR A 174 -11.19 0.74 15.84
N LYS A 175 -11.92 -0.35 15.58
CA LYS A 175 -12.72 -1.06 16.60
C LYS A 175 -11.87 -1.96 17.49
N THR A 176 -10.86 -2.63 16.94
CA THR A 176 -10.09 -3.66 17.65
C THR A 176 -8.91 -3.09 18.42
N ASP A 177 -8.33 -1.99 17.94
CA ASP A 177 -7.18 -1.32 18.56
C ASP A 177 -7.30 0.21 18.42
N PRO A 178 -8.24 0.83 19.14
CA PRO A 178 -8.50 2.27 19.04
C PRO A 178 -7.30 3.12 19.46
N ASP A 179 -6.46 2.63 20.39
CA ASP A 179 -5.28 3.35 20.85
C ASP A 179 -4.24 3.45 19.72
N ALA A 180 -3.92 2.33 19.05
CA ALA A 180 -3.02 2.35 17.90
C ALA A 180 -3.61 3.14 16.71
N PHE A 181 -4.92 3.03 16.46
CA PHE A 181 -5.59 3.83 15.44
C PHE A 181 -5.48 5.34 15.76
N SER A 182 -5.67 5.74 17.02
CA SER A 182 -5.53 7.15 17.43
C SER A 182 -4.11 7.71 17.24
N ASN A 183 -3.09 6.83 17.28
CA ASN A 183 -1.71 7.17 16.99
C ASN A 183 -1.36 7.11 15.49
N THR A 184 -2.34 6.84 14.61
CA THR A 184 -2.12 6.77 13.17
C THR A 184 -2.31 8.15 12.54
N ALA A 185 -1.23 8.69 12.00
CA ALA A 185 -1.22 9.97 11.32
C ALA A 185 -1.38 9.83 9.80
N ARG A 186 -0.98 8.69 9.22
CA ARG A 186 -1.06 8.44 7.76
C ARG A 186 -1.42 6.98 7.45
N ILE A 187 -2.29 6.77 6.46
CA ILE A 187 -2.69 5.46 5.95
C ILE A 187 -2.46 5.41 4.45
N HIS A 188 -1.51 4.59 4.01
CA HIS A 188 -1.22 4.36 2.60
C HIS A 188 -1.78 3.01 2.13
N LEU A 189 -2.10 2.92 0.85
CA LEU A 189 -2.11 1.63 0.14
C LEU A 189 -0.67 1.15 -0.10
N VAL A 190 -0.46 -0.15 -0.30
CA VAL A 190 0.88 -0.73 -0.59
C VAL A 190 1.57 0.02 -1.74
N SER A 191 0.81 0.33 -2.80
CA SER A 191 1.27 1.12 -3.95
C SER A 191 1.79 2.50 -3.55
N SER A 192 0.96 3.31 -2.90
CA SER A 192 1.31 4.66 -2.47
C SER A 192 2.42 4.67 -1.42
N PHE A 193 2.49 3.66 -0.54
CA PHE A 193 3.56 3.54 0.45
C PHE A 193 4.94 3.37 -0.19
N LEU A 194 5.05 2.47 -1.18
CA LEU A 194 6.31 2.27 -1.90
C LEU A 194 6.64 3.45 -2.82
N CYS A 195 5.62 4.09 -3.41
CA CYS A 195 5.78 5.33 -4.16
C CYS A 195 6.40 6.42 -3.28
N SER A 196 5.89 6.61 -2.06
CA SER A 196 6.41 7.59 -1.10
C SER A 196 7.90 7.38 -0.80
N LEU A 197 8.33 6.13 -0.60
CA LEU A 197 9.73 5.82 -0.31
C LEU A 197 10.66 6.03 -1.51
N LEU A 198 10.19 5.73 -2.73
CA LEU A 198 10.97 5.93 -3.95
C LEU A 198 11.09 7.41 -4.33
N SER A 199 10.07 8.22 -4.01
CA SER A 199 10.02 9.65 -4.33
C SER A 199 10.52 10.55 -3.21
N GLY A 200 10.61 10.05 -1.97
CA GLY A 200 10.99 10.83 -0.80
C GLY A 200 9.92 11.85 -0.37
N ILE A 201 8.64 11.60 -0.68
CA ILE A 201 7.51 12.46 -0.31
C ILE A 201 6.34 11.63 0.23
N ASP A 202 5.38 12.27 0.90
CA ASP A 202 4.09 11.66 1.25
C ASP A 202 3.20 11.56 0.01
N ALA A 203 3.37 10.50 -0.80
CA ALA A 203 2.79 10.39 -2.13
C ALA A 203 1.27 10.23 -2.13
N PRO A 204 0.56 10.80 -3.12
CA PRO A 204 -0.89 10.62 -3.24
C PRO A 204 -1.27 9.16 -3.50
N ILE A 205 -2.52 8.82 -3.19
CA ILE A 205 -3.15 7.59 -3.68
C ILE A 205 -3.68 7.86 -5.09
N ASP A 206 -3.40 6.97 -6.03
CA ASP A 206 -3.88 7.13 -7.38
C ASP A 206 -5.37 6.75 -7.51
N THR A 207 -6.07 7.34 -8.47
CA THR A 207 -7.50 7.06 -8.74
C THR A 207 -7.80 5.58 -8.98
N GLY A 208 -6.87 4.82 -9.58
CA GLY A 208 -7.03 3.41 -9.89
C GLY A 208 -7.07 2.56 -8.64
N ASP A 209 -6.02 2.61 -7.81
CA ASP A 209 -5.95 1.81 -6.59
C ASP A 209 -6.86 2.35 -5.48
N GLY A 210 -7.05 3.68 -5.42
CA GLY A 210 -7.97 4.35 -4.49
C GLY A 210 -9.44 3.96 -4.68
N ALA A 211 -9.85 3.58 -5.89
CA ALA A 211 -11.19 3.03 -6.13
C ALA A 211 -11.43 1.69 -5.40
N GLY A 212 -10.36 0.95 -5.07
CA GLY A 212 -10.40 -0.31 -4.34
C GLY A 212 -10.58 -0.18 -2.83
N MET A 213 -10.97 1.00 -2.31
CA MET A 213 -11.00 1.26 -0.87
C MET A 213 -12.40 1.30 -0.25
N ASN A 214 -13.48 1.43 -1.02
CA ASN A 214 -14.80 1.87 -0.53
C ASN A 214 -14.76 3.24 0.19
N LEU A 215 -13.84 4.14 -0.20
CA LEU A 215 -13.69 5.49 0.37
C LEU A 215 -13.71 6.60 -0.68
N LEU A 216 -13.23 6.30 -1.90
CA LEU A 216 -13.15 7.25 -3.01
C LEU A 216 -14.49 7.33 -3.75
N ASN A 217 -14.93 8.54 -4.08
CA ASN A 217 -16.07 8.75 -4.98
C ASN A 217 -15.61 8.71 -6.43
N ILE A 218 -16.06 7.72 -7.20
CA ILE A 218 -15.61 7.52 -8.60
C ILE A 218 -16.25 8.49 -9.61
N GLN A 219 -17.22 9.32 -9.19
CA GLN A 219 -17.84 10.31 -10.06
C GLN A 219 -17.04 11.62 -10.11
N ASN A 220 -16.35 11.96 -9.02
CA ASN A 220 -15.60 13.21 -8.90
C ASN A 220 -14.12 13.01 -8.52
N TRP A 221 -13.69 11.77 -8.25
CA TRP A 221 -12.32 11.40 -7.88
C TRP A 221 -11.79 12.08 -6.62
N HIS A 222 -12.69 12.36 -5.67
CA HIS A 222 -12.35 12.84 -4.32
C HIS A 222 -12.83 11.83 -3.25
N TRP A 223 -12.24 11.90 -2.06
CA TRP A 223 -12.75 11.14 -0.92
C TRP A 223 -14.21 11.51 -0.63
N ASP A 224 -15.05 10.51 -0.35
CA ASP A 224 -16.48 10.72 -0.08
C ASP A 224 -16.75 10.84 1.42
N ASP A 225 -17.16 12.02 1.88
CA ASP A 225 -17.40 12.30 3.31
C ASP A 225 -18.29 11.24 3.99
N GLN A 226 -19.34 10.76 3.31
CA GLN A 226 -20.25 9.77 3.88
C GLN A 226 -19.59 8.39 4.03
N LEU A 227 -18.75 7.99 3.06
CA LEU A 227 -17.97 6.74 3.16
C LEU A 227 -16.92 6.83 4.27
N LEU A 228 -16.25 7.99 4.39
CA LEU A 228 -15.25 8.23 5.44
C LEU A 228 -15.89 8.18 6.83
N GLU A 229 -16.99 8.91 7.06
CA GLU A 229 -17.69 8.93 8.36
C GLU A 229 -18.27 7.56 8.73
N ALA A 230 -18.72 6.78 7.75
CA ALA A 230 -19.15 5.40 7.97
C ALA A 230 -17.99 4.47 8.36
N THR A 231 -16.75 4.84 8.06
CA THR A 231 -15.56 4.01 8.29
C THR A 231 -14.94 4.30 9.65
N ALA A 232 -14.45 5.52 9.86
CA ALA A 232 -13.76 5.92 11.10
C ALA A 232 -13.79 7.45 11.30
N PRO A 233 -13.77 7.94 12.55
CA PRO A 233 -13.77 9.38 12.82
C PRO A 233 -12.51 10.06 12.28
N ASN A 234 -12.67 11.26 11.70
CA ASN A 234 -11.57 12.10 11.18
C ASN A 234 -10.66 11.43 10.14
N LEU A 235 -11.14 10.38 9.47
CA LEU A 235 -10.32 9.56 8.57
C LEU A 235 -9.66 10.36 7.43
N LEU A 236 -10.31 11.43 6.96
CA LEU A 236 -9.78 12.30 5.92
C LEU A 236 -8.37 12.82 6.25
N ASN A 237 -8.11 13.13 7.52
CA ASN A 237 -6.83 13.68 7.96
C ASN A 237 -5.68 12.66 7.83
N SER A 238 -6.00 11.36 7.88
CA SER A 238 -5.03 10.28 7.79
C SER A 238 -4.82 9.78 6.35
N LEU A 239 -5.64 10.19 5.38
CA LEU A 239 -5.49 9.76 3.98
C LEU A 239 -4.64 10.75 3.16
N PRO A 240 -3.76 10.26 2.28
CA PRO A 240 -3.12 11.09 1.26
C PRO A 240 -4.13 11.82 0.39
N GLU A 241 -3.66 12.82 -0.35
CA GLU A 241 -4.41 13.36 -1.47
C GLU A 241 -4.63 12.29 -2.56
N VAL A 242 -5.62 12.54 -3.42
CA VAL A 242 -5.89 11.68 -4.57
C VAL A 242 -5.33 12.33 -5.83
N ALA A 243 -4.62 11.56 -6.63
CA ALA A 243 -4.08 12.01 -7.92
C ALA A 243 -4.46 11.04 -9.04
N THR A 244 -4.43 11.48 -10.30
CA THR A 244 -4.62 10.55 -11.42
C THR A 244 -3.40 9.65 -11.58
N GLY A 245 -3.59 8.40 -12.02
CA GLY A 245 -2.51 7.40 -12.12
C GLY A 245 -1.36 7.73 -13.08
N ASN A 246 -1.47 8.81 -13.85
CA ASN A 246 -0.42 9.33 -14.73
C ASN A 246 0.29 10.59 -14.18
N THR A 247 0.09 10.92 -12.89
CA THR A 247 0.70 12.08 -12.25
C THR A 247 2.18 11.81 -11.97
N THR A 248 3.05 12.75 -12.32
CA THR A 248 4.44 12.78 -11.85
C THR A 248 4.47 13.50 -10.52
N VAL A 249 5.06 12.85 -9.51
CA VAL A 249 5.24 13.37 -8.16
C VAL A 249 6.64 13.89 -7.95
#